data_AF-A0A954ALE7-F1
#
_entry.id   AF-A0A954ALE7-F1
#
_cell.length_a   1.000
_cell.length_b   1.000
_cell.length_c   1.000
_cell.angle_alpha   90.00
_cell.angle_beta   90.00
_cell.angle_gamma   90.00
#
_symmetry.space_group_name_H-M   'P 1'
#
loop_
_entity.id
_entity.type
_entity.pdbx_description
1 polymer ?
#
loop_
_entity_poly.entity_id
_entity_poly.type
_entity_poly.pdbx_seq_one_letter_code
_entity_poly.pdbx_strand_id
1 'polypeptide(L)'
;MLFSDKNLAAYMSENFECAWQELRPVPKASIDFGNGRVLKRTLAGNVATWICMPTASPASTSDANDPANRVIDVIPALFTIEHYQARLAAAHALHGEVRDLDDATTVLADWHRQRSVQINNKAANGPAGDPHRTKYAAPRSLNTTFLAKAMVESGVKLKRSFLVEDSAYNRAVRSPQAHALLATPREREAPNEVASLTPQLFKNVLGVDLDDPYLGLAPYVLGGEIGRH
;
A
#
# COMPACT_ATOMS: atom_id res chain seq x y z
N MET A 1 -6.84 15.60 -0.27
CA MET A 1 -6.48 14.32 0.38
C MET A 1 -7.11 13.22 -0.47
N LEU A 2 -6.41 12.11 -0.75
CA LEU A 2 -6.83 11.09 -1.74
C LEU A 2 -8.31 10.68 -1.59
N PHE A 3 -8.69 10.19 -0.41
CA PHE A 3 -10.06 9.74 -0.12
C PHE A 3 -11.09 10.86 0.10
N SER A 4 -10.68 12.13 0.04
CA SER A 4 -11.60 13.27 0.11
C SER A 4 -11.90 13.88 -1.26
N ASP A 5 -11.33 13.32 -2.33
CA ASP A 5 -11.65 13.73 -3.69
C ASP A 5 -13.03 13.19 -4.09
N LYS A 6 -13.94 14.10 -4.49
CA LYS A 6 -15.34 13.76 -4.78
C LYS A 6 -15.48 12.82 -5.97
N ASN A 7 -14.64 12.97 -6.99
CA ASN A 7 -14.72 12.18 -8.21
C ASN A 7 -14.22 10.76 -7.95
N LEU A 8 -13.11 10.62 -7.21
CA LEU A 8 -12.65 9.31 -6.76
C LEU A 8 -13.66 8.64 -5.83
N ALA A 9 -14.24 9.36 -4.88
CA ALA A 9 -15.23 8.80 -3.96
C ALA A 9 -16.50 8.32 -4.69
N ALA A 10 -16.99 9.09 -5.67
CA ALA A 10 -18.11 8.68 -6.52
C ALA A 10 -17.77 7.41 -7.31
N TYR A 11 -16.62 7.40 -8.00
CA TYR A 11 -16.16 6.22 -8.74
C TYR A 11 -16.02 4.97 -7.85
N MET A 12 -15.43 5.11 -6.66
CA MET A 12 -15.30 4.00 -5.71
C MET A 12 -16.66 3.49 -5.25
N SER A 13 -17.60 4.38 -4.93
CA SER A 13 -18.94 4.00 -4.46
C SER A 13 -19.79 3.33 -5.55
N GLU A 14 -19.59 3.71 -6.82
CA GLU A 14 -20.31 3.14 -7.96
C GLU A 14 -19.78 1.76 -8.38
N ASN A 15 -18.49 1.48 -8.14
CA ASN A 15 -17.82 0.29 -8.70
C ASN A 15 -17.31 -0.70 -7.65
N PHE A 16 -17.29 -0.33 -6.37
CA PHE A 16 -16.70 -1.15 -5.30
C PHE A 16 -17.50 -1.07 -4.00
N GLU A 17 -17.58 -2.21 -3.30
CA GLU A 17 -17.99 -2.25 -1.90
C GLU A 17 -16.81 -1.91 -1.01
N CYS A 18 -16.76 -0.67 -0.54
CA CYS A 18 -15.63 -0.16 0.23
C CYS A 18 -15.74 -0.57 1.71
N ALA A 19 -14.73 -1.27 2.21
CA ALA A 19 -14.56 -1.60 3.62
C ALA A 19 -13.22 -1.05 4.16
N TRP A 20 -13.15 -0.85 5.48
CA TRP A 20 -11.93 -0.43 6.17
C TRP A 20 -11.63 -1.35 7.36
N GLN A 21 -10.35 -1.67 7.53
CA GLN A 21 -9.86 -2.45 8.66
C GLN A 21 -8.61 -1.80 9.23
N GLU A 22 -8.59 -1.57 10.54
CA GLU A 22 -7.36 -1.24 11.27
C GLU A 22 -6.66 -2.55 11.65
N LEU A 23 -5.43 -2.74 11.19
CA LEU A 23 -4.68 -3.98 11.44
C LEU A 23 -3.99 -3.98 12.81
N ARG A 24 -3.61 -2.79 13.29
CA ARG A 24 -3.02 -2.58 14.62
C ARG A 24 -3.10 -1.10 15.02
N PRO A 25 -2.95 -0.78 16.32
CA PRO A 25 -2.85 0.60 16.77
C PRO A 25 -1.69 1.35 16.10
N VAL A 26 -1.94 2.59 15.70
CA VAL A 26 -0.90 3.47 15.15
C VAL A 26 -0.13 4.22 16.24
N PRO A 27 1.19 4.41 16.09
CA PRO A 27 1.98 5.17 17.06
C PRO A 27 1.55 6.64 17.09
N LYS A 28 1.34 7.18 18.29
CA LYS A 28 0.94 8.58 18.52
C LYS A 28 2.02 9.29 19.32
N ALA A 29 2.45 10.46 18.84
CA ALA A 29 3.25 11.41 19.60
C ALA A 29 2.35 12.49 20.21
N SER A 30 2.70 12.88 21.42
CA SER A 30 2.08 13.98 22.15
C SER A 30 3.17 14.94 22.60
N ILE A 31 3.08 16.20 22.21
CA ILE A 31 3.98 17.27 22.66
C ILE A 31 3.16 18.20 23.55
N ASP A 32 3.52 18.27 24.83
CA ASP A 32 3.00 19.25 25.76
C ASP A 32 3.89 20.51 25.72
N PHE A 33 3.27 21.68 25.53
CA PHE A 33 3.98 22.96 25.48
C PHE A 33 4.14 23.63 26.85
N GLY A 34 3.66 23.02 27.95
CA GLY A 34 3.76 23.53 29.31
C GLY A 34 2.78 24.67 29.64
N ASN A 35 1.95 25.10 28.67
CA ASN A 35 0.91 26.13 28.84
C ASN A 35 -0.51 25.54 28.72
N GLY A 36 -0.66 24.24 28.98
CA GLY A 36 -1.92 23.51 28.82
C GLY A 36 -2.29 23.15 27.38
N ARG A 37 -1.46 23.53 26.39
CA ARG A 37 -1.65 23.09 24.99
C ARG A 37 -0.88 21.81 24.75
N VAL A 38 -1.55 20.84 24.12
CA VAL A 38 -0.98 19.54 23.76
C VAL A 38 -1.22 19.28 22.28
N LEU A 39 -0.14 19.05 21.52
CA LEU A 39 -0.20 18.61 20.13
C LEU A 39 -0.14 17.09 20.07
N LYS A 40 -1.24 16.46 19.63
CA LYS A 40 -1.28 15.01 19.35
C LYS A 40 -1.19 14.75 17.86
N ARG A 41 -0.28 13.87 17.43
CA ARG A 41 -0.10 13.48 16.02
C ARG A 41 0.23 11.99 15.89
N THR A 42 -0.27 11.37 14.84
CA THR A 42 0.17 10.03 14.44
C THR A 42 1.56 10.13 13.81
N LEU A 43 2.49 9.27 14.22
CA LEU A 43 3.88 9.30 13.77
C LEU A 43 4.06 8.61 12.41
N ALA A 44 3.37 7.50 12.19
CA ALA A 44 3.44 6.75 10.94
C ALA A 44 2.09 6.05 10.67
N GLY A 45 1.73 5.97 9.41
CA GLY A 45 0.58 5.20 8.93
C GLY A 45 0.88 4.70 7.53
N ASN A 46 0.84 3.38 7.34
CA ASN A 46 0.84 2.78 6.03
C ASN A 46 -0.56 2.28 5.72
N VAL A 47 -0.87 2.20 4.43
CA VAL A 47 -2.14 1.69 3.94
C VAL A 47 -1.86 0.73 2.80
N ALA A 48 -2.69 -0.29 2.67
CA ALA A 48 -2.78 -1.12 1.49
C ALA A 48 -4.25 -1.19 1.10
N THR A 49 -4.53 -0.95 -0.17
CA THR A 49 -5.88 -1.15 -0.71
C THR A 49 -5.91 -2.49 -1.41
N TRP A 50 -6.57 -3.47 -0.79
CA TRP A 50 -6.87 -4.74 -1.41
C TRP A 50 -8.08 -4.59 -2.33
N ILE A 51 -8.00 -5.16 -3.53
CA ILE A 51 -9.13 -5.32 -4.45
C ILE A 51 -9.43 -6.80 -4.52
N CYS A 52 -10.62 -7.19 -4.11
CA CYS A 52 -11.03 -8.58 -4.00
C CYS A 52 -12.23 -8.87 -4.91
N MET A 53 -12.41 -10.14 -5.24
CA MET A 53 -13.66 -10.66 -5.79
C MET A 53 -14.80 -10.40 -4.79
N PRO A 54 -16.01 -10.07 -5.27
CA PRO A 54 -17.17 -9.95 -4.40
C PRO A 54 -17.53 -11.31 -3.81
N THR A 55 -17.82 -11.35 -2.50
CA THR A 55 -18.28 -12.56 -1.81
C THR A 55 -19.64 -13.02 -2.34
N ALA A 56 -19.79 -14.28 -2.76
CA ALA A 56 -21.01 -14.80 -3.37
C ALA A 56 -22.18 -14.92 -2.38
N SER A 57 -21.90 -14.88 -1.07
CA SER A 57 -22.92 -14.80 -0.01
C SER A 57 -22.32 -14.40 1.35
N PRO A 58 -22.98 -13.53 2.14
CA PRO A 58 -22.56 -13.23 3.52
C PRO A 58 -22.61 -14.46 4.47
N ALA A 59 -23.25 -15.56 4.05
CA ALA A 59 -23.30 -16.83 4.80
C ALA A 59 -22.14 -17.80 4.48
N SER A 60 -21.32 -17.51 3.45
CA SER A 60 -20.22 -18.35 2.96
C SER A 60 -18.86 -17.76 3.34
N THR A 61 -18.71 -17.31 4.58
CA THR A 61 -17.45 -16.71 5.08
C THR A 61 -16.48 -17.73 5.65
N SER A 62 -16.85 -19.02 5.67
CA SER A 62 -16.04 -20.09 6.28
C SER A 62 -15.34 -21.02 5.29
N ASP A 63 -15.66 -20.96 3.99
CA ASP A 63 -14.95 -21.78 3.01
C ASP A 63 -13.74 -21.01 2.46
N ALA A 64 -12.56 -21.47 2.86
CA ALA A 64 -11.27 -21.05 2.36
C ALA A 64 -11.17 -21.04 0.84
N ASN A 65 -11.92 -21.94 0.21
CA ASN A 65 -11.90 -22.17 -1.22
C ASN A 65 -12.98 -21.39 -1.96
N ASP A 66 -13.76 -20.55 -1.27
CA ASP A 66 -14.76 -19.72 -1.92
C ASP A 66 -14.04 -18.76 -2.90
N PRO A 67 -14.27 -18.86 -4.23
CA PRO A 67 -13.67 -17.94 -5.20
C PRO A 67 -13.94 -16.47 -4.86
N ALA A 68 -14.96 -16.23 -4.04
CA ALA A 68 -15.47 -14.95 -3.63
C ALA A 68 -14.65 -14.25 -2.51
N ASN A 69 -13.52 -14.82 -2.08
CA ASN A 69 -12.54 -14.17 -1.18
C ASN A 69 -11.16 -13.95 -1.83
N ARG A 70 -11.10 -14.04 -3.16
CA ARG A 70 -9.85 -13.94 -3.91
C ARG A 70 -9.39 -12.50 -4.11
N VAL A 71 -8.10 -12.26 -3.95
CA VAL A 71 -7.44 -11.00 -4.26
C VAL A 71 -7.21 -10.89 -5.75
N ILE A 72 -7.77 -9.84 -6.35
CA ILE A 72 -7.54 -9.46 -7.75
C ILE A 72 -6.28 -8.61 -7.86
N ASP A 73 -6.10 -7.65 -6.94
CA ASP A 73 -4.95 -6.76 -6.96
C ASP A 73 -4.71 -6.09 -5.60
N VAL A 74 -3.57 -5.44 -5.46
CA VAL A 74 -3.27 -4.60 -4.30
C VAL A 74 -2.56 -3.30 -4.72
N ILE A 75 -2.98 -2.20 -4.09
CA ILE A 75 -2.33 -0.89 -4.22
C ILE A 75 -1.55 -0.63 -2.92
N PRO A 76 -0.21 -0.77 -2.93
CA PRO A 76 0.59 -0.54 -1.73
C PRO A 76 0.82 0.96 -1.51
N ALA A 77 0.55 1.44 -0.30
CA ALA A 77 0.72 2.82 0.13
C ALA A 77 -0.17 3.83 -0.64
N LEU A 78 0.14 5.12 -0.51
CA LEU A 78 -0.63 6.20 -1.11
C LEU A 78 -0.11 6.56 -2.50
N PHE A 79 -1.02 6.95 -3.37
CA PHE A 79 -0.70 7.45 -4.70
C PHE A 79 -1.36 8.81 -4.94
N THR A 80 -0.93 9.51 -5.99
CA THR A 80 -1.72 10.61 -6.56
C THR A 80 -3.07 10.06 -7.04
N ILE A 81 -4.07 10.93 -7.09
CA ILE A 81 -5.44 10.54 -7.46
C ILE A 81 -5.44 9.87 -8.84
N GLU A 82 -4.70 10.42 -9.80
CA GLU A 82 -4.64 9.92 -11.17
C GLU A 82 -4.07 8.49 -11.23
N HIS A 83 -3.02 8.23 -10.46
CA HIS A 83 -2.42 6.88 -10.40
C HIS A 83 -3.33 5.91 -9.67
N TYR A 84 -3.93 6.35 -8.56
CA TYR A 84 -4.82 5.51 -7.79
C TYR A 84 -6.06 5.10 -8.60
N GLN A 85 -6.70 6.05 -9.29
CA GLN A 85 -7.81 5.80 -10.21
C GLN A 85 -7.42 4.86 -11.34
N ALA A 86 -6.26 5.07 -11.97
CA ALA A 86 -5.78 4.17 -13.03
C ALA A 86 -5.56 2.73 -12.53
N ARG A 87 -5.13 2.55 -11.27
CA ARG A 87 -4.98 1.23 -10.66
C ARG A 87 -6.32 0.58 -10.36
N LEU A 88 -7.29 1.32 -9.81
CA LEU A 88 -8.64 0.81 -9.60
C LEU A 88 -9.31 0.41 -10.92
N ALA A 89 -9.20 1.24 -11.96
CA ALA A 89 -9.76 0.94 -13.27
C ALA A 89 -9.15 -0.32 -13.91
N ALA A 90 -7.83 -0.49 -13.78
CA ALA A 90 -7.15 -1.71 -14.25
C ALA A 90 -7.60 -2.96 -13.49
N ALA A 91 -7.76 -2.88 -12.16
CA ALA A 91 -8.25 -4.00 -11.36
C ALA A 91 -9.72 -4.33 -11.69
N HIS A 92 -10.56 -3.31 -11.93
CA HIS A 92 -11.94 -3.48 -12.35
C HIS A 92 -12.06 -4.12 -13.75
N ALA A 93 -11.18 -3.76 -14.68
CA ALA A 93 -11.11 -4.43 -15.99
C ALA A 93 -10.69 -5.91 -15.84
N LEU A 94 -9.66 -6.18 -15.05
CA LEU A 94 -9.19 -7.54 -14.77
C LEU A 94 -10.28 -8.39 -14.12
N HIS A 95 -11.05 -7.83 -13.18
CA HIS A 95 -12.24 -8.48 -12.61
C HIS A 95 -13.20 -8.98 -13.70
N GLY A 96 -13.51 -8.14 -14.69
CA GLY A 96 -14.39 -8.51 -15.80
C GLY A 96 -13.85 -9.67 -16.65
N GLU A 97 -12.53 -9.82 -16.75
CA GLU A 97 -11.89 -10.92 -17.49
C GLU A 97 -11.89 -12.24 -16.70
N VAL A 98 -11.78 -12.18 -15.37
CA VAL A 98 -11.57 -13.38 -14.54
C VAL A 98 -12.80 -13.87 -13.81
N ARG A 99 -13.87 -13.06 -13.69
CA ARG A 99 -15.05 -13.38 -12.86
C ARG A 99 -15.81 -14.63 -13.31
N ASP A 100 -15.74 -14.96 -14.61
CA ASP A 100 -16.48 -16.06 -15.22
C ASP A 100 -15.59 -17.32 -15.39
N LEU A 101 -14.37 -17.29 -14.85
CA LEU A 101 -13.44 -18.42 -14.90
C LEU A 101 -13.60 -19.34 -13.68
N ASP A 102 -13.68 -20.65 -13.93
CA ASP A 102 -13.68 -21.66 -12.87
C ASP A 102 -12.37 -21.64 -12.04
N ASP A 103 -11.25 -21.31 -12.68
CA ASP A 103 -9.97 -21.11 -12.01
C ASP A 103 -9.20 -19.90 -12.57
N ALA A 104 -9.36 -18.75 -11.90
CA ALA A 104 -8.64 -17.52 -12.22
C ALA A 104 -7.17 -17.51 -11.75
N THR A 105 -6.68 -18.55 -11.04
CA THR A 105 -5.40 -18.47 -10.30
C THR A 105 -4.22 -18.23 -11.23
N THR A 106 -4.11 -19.05 -12.28
CA THR A 106 -3.02 -18.94 -13.25
C THR A 106 -3.10 -17.63 -14.03
N VAL A 107 -4.30 -17.20 -14.41
CA VAL A 107 -4.52 -15.94 -15.15
C VAL A 107 -4.07 -14.74 -14.31
N LEU A 108 -4.49 -14.68 -13.04
CA LEU A 108 -4.05 -13.62 -12.13
C LEU A 108 -2.54 -13.65 -11.90
N ALA A 109 -1.97 -14.82 -11.61
CA ALA A 109 -0.53 -14.95 -11.37
C ALA A 109 0.31 -14.51 -12.58
N ASP A 110 -0.11 -14.90 -13.80
CA ASP A 110 0.54 -14.48 -15.03
C ASP A 110 0.37 -12.99 -15.29
N TRP A 111 -0.82 -12.43 -15.04
CA TRP A 111 -1.06 -11.00 -15.14
C TRP A 111 -0.13 -10.21 -14.21
N HIS A 112 0.00 -10.60 -12.94
CA HIS A 112 0.89 -9.93 -11.99
C HIS A 112 2.37 -10.09 -12.40
N ARG A 113 2.77 -11.27 -12.88
CA ARG A 113 4.14 -11.51 -13.38
C ARG A 113 4.47 -10.59 -14.54
N GLN A 114 3.60 -10.53 -15.54
CA GLN A 114 3.75 -9.64 -16.69
C GLN A 114 3.77 -8.17 -16.25
N ARG A 115 2.91 -7.79 -15.31
CA ARG A 115 2.83 -6.41 -14.81
C ARG A 115 4.10 -5.99 -14.08
N SER A 116 4.65 -6.85 -13.24
CA SER A 116 5.94 -6.61 -12.58
C SER A 116 7.06 -6.38 -13.60
N VAL A 117 7.13 -7.22 -14.63
CA VAL A 117 8.12 -7.09 -15.71
C VAL A 117 7.93 -5.79 -16.49
N GLN A 118 6.69 -5.43 -16.85
CA GLN A 118 6.40 -4.18 -17.56
C GLN A 118 6.85 -2.95 -16.76
N ILE A 119 6.56 -2.92 -15.45
CA ILE A 119 6.97 -1.80 -14.59
C ILE A 119 8.50 -1.72 -14.51
N ASN A 120 9.17 -2.85 -14.29
CA ASN A 120 10.63 -2.92 -14.23
C ASN A 120 11.29 -2.50 -15.56
N ASN A 121 10.76 -2.94 -16.69
CA ASN A 121 11.25 -2.55 -18.01
C ASN A 121 11.02 -1.06 -18.29
N LYS A 122 9.87 -0.51 -17.91
CA LYS A 122 9.61 0.92 -18.03
C LYS A 122 10.53 1.75 -17.14
N ALA A 123 10.84 1.26 -15.94
CA ALA A 123 11.83 1.88 -15.06
C ALA A 123 13.24 1.80 -15.65
N ALA A 124 13.61 0.66 -16.27
CA ALA A 124 14.89 0.48 -16.95
C ALA A 124 15.07 1.46 -18.13
N ASN A 125 14.03 1.57 -18.97
CA ASN A 125 14.03 2.33 -20.22
C ASN A 125 13.60 3.81 -20.08
N GLY A 126 13.25 4.26 -18.86
CA GLY A 126 13.02 5.67 -18.59
C GLY A 126 14.29 6.50 -18.83
N PRO A 127 14.18 7.81 -19.12
CA PRO A 127 15.33 8.65 -19.43
C PRO A 127 16.42 8.45 -18.38
N ALA A 128 17.61 8.05 -18.83
CA ALA A 128 18.76 7.65 -18.01
C ALA A 128 19.35 8.78 -17.13
N GLY A 129 18.66 9.91 -17.04
CA GLY A 129 19.12 11.13 -16.39
C GLY A 129 18.11 11.72 -15.42
N ASP A 130 17.17 10.96 -14.85
CA ASP A 130 16.47 11.44 -13.66
C ASP A 130 17.45 11.41 -12.47
N PRO A 131 18.01 12.56 -12.03
CA PRO A 131 19.01 12.62 -10.95
C PRO A 131 18.47 12.14 -9.60
N HIS A 132 17.17 11.85 -9.54
CA HIS A 132 16.51 11.30 -8.38
C HIS A 132 16.56 9.76 -8.30
N ARG A 133 16.90 9.06 -9.39
CA ARG A 133 16.88 7.58 -9.51
C ARG A 133 17.87 6.85 -8.59
N THR A 134 18.98 7.49 -8.18
CA THR A 134 20.04 6.88 -7.34
C THR A 134 20.10 7.42 -5.92
N LYS A 135 19.29 8.42 -5.56
CA LYS A 135 19.29 9.02 -4.20
C LYS A 135 18.10 8.63 -3.33
N TYR A 136 17.07 8.01 -3.88
CA TYR A 136 15.98 7.48 -3.07
C TYR A 136 16.38 6.12 -2.48
N ALA A 137 17.14 6.16 -1.37
CA ALA A 137 16.85 5.20 -0.30
C ALA A 137 15.33 5.25 -0.08
N ALA A 138 14.65 4.10 0.05
CA ALA A 138 13.20 4.00 0.19
C ALA A 138 12.66 5.28 0.84
N PRO A 139 11.92 6.18 0.12
CA PRO A 139 11.47 7.44 0.66
C PRO A 139 10.86 7.08 1.98
N ARG A 140 11.56 7.56 3.02
CA ARG A 140 11.39 7.20 4.40
C ARG A 140 9.89 7.27 4.66
N SER A 141 9.23 6.12 4.66
CA SER A 141 7.78 5.99 4.48
C SER A 141 7.05 6.86 5.50
N LEU A 142 6.68 8.09 5.15
CA LEU A 142 6.23 9.07 6.15
C LEU A 142 7.03 9.02 7.49
N ASN A 143 8.33 8.70 7.48
CA ASN A 143 9.11 8.63 8.71
C ASN A 143 9.48 10.09 9.07
N THR A 144 8.71 10.57 10.04
CA THR A 144 8.74 11.80 10.85
C THR A 144 9.99 12.67 10.86
N THR A 145 11.21 12.17 10.66
CA THR A 145 12.41 13.02 10.65
C THR A 145 12.42 13.99 9.47
N PHE A 146 11.90 13.59 8.30
CA PHE A 146 11.83 14.49 7.14
C PHE A 146 10.65 15.45 7.22
N LEU A 147 9.51 15.00 7.76
CA LEU A 147 8.34 15.85 7.96
C LEU A 147 8.59 16.89 9.05
N ALA A 148 9.17 16.50 10.18
CA ALA A 148 9.51 17.42 11.27
C ALA A 148 10.60 18.40 10.85
N LYS A 149 11.66 17.94 10.19
CA LYS A 149 12.73 18.81 9.68
C LYS A 149 12.20 19.75 8.58
N ALA A 150 11.42 19.26 7.61
CA ALA A 150 10.82 20.10 6.58
C ALA A 150 9.77 21.08 7.13
N MET A 151 9.00 20.70 8.16
CA MET A 151 8.03 21.61 8.79
C MET A 151 8.71 22.70 9.63
N VAL A 152 9.82 22.37 10.30
CA VAL A 152 10.62 23.32 11.09
C VAL A 152 11.44 24.24 10.17
N GLU A 153 12.05 23.72 9.11
CA GLU A 153 12.92 24.48 8.22
C GLU A 153 12.15 25.25 7.13
N SER A 154 10.97 24.78 6.71
CA SER A 154 10.30 25.32 5.52
C SER A 154 9.07 26.16 5.80
N GLY A 155 8.42 26.08 6.97
CA GLY A 155 7.18 26.82 7.23
C GLY A 155 6.07 26.62 6.18
N VAL A 156 6.11 25.51 5.43
CA VAL A 156 5.45 25.38 4.12
C VAL A 156 4.40 24.27 4.14
N LYS A 157 3.22 24.62 3.61
CA LYS A 157 2.16 23.72 3.10
C LYS A 157 2.77 22.38 2.67
N LEU A 158 2.35 21.24 3.21
CA LEU A 158 2.72 19.93 2.64
C LEU A 158 2.41 19.96 1.13
N LYS A 159 3.44 20.19 0.31
CA LYS A 159 3.30 20.47 -1.12
C LYS A 159 2.94 19.16 -1.82
N ARG A 160 2.05 19.23 -2.81
CA ARG A 160 1.72 18.15 -3.77
C ARG A 160 2.96 17.38 -4.25
N SER A 161 4.15 18.02 -4.27
CA SER A 161 5.43 17.41 -4.62
C SER A 161 5.74 16.14 -3.83
N PHE A 162 5.47 16.09 -2.52
CA PHE A 162 5.77 14.90 -1.71
C PHE A 162 4.93 13.69 -2.12
N LEU A 163 3.63 13.88 -2.37
CA LEU A 163 2.78 12.78 -2.83
C LEU A 163 3.17 12.32 -4.23
N VAL A 164 3.61 13.24 -5.10
CA VAL A 164 4.12 12.90 -6.44
C VAL A 164 5.38 12.05 -6.35
N GLU A 165 6.34 12.44 -5.50
CA GLU A 165 7.57 11.68 -5.25
C GLU A 165 7.28 10.31 -4.64
N ASP A 166 6.43 10.25 -3.61
CA ASP A 166 6.03 8.98 -2.98
C ASP A 166 5.30 8.08 -3.98
N SER A 167 4.44 8.64 -4.84
CA SER A 167 3.78 7.89 -5.91
C SER A 167 4.74 7.38 -6.97
N ALA A 168 5.80 8.14 -7.28
CA ALA A 168 6.83 7.71 -8.20
C ALA A 168 7.61 6.53 -7.62
N TYR A 169 7.99 6.61 -6.35
CA TYR A 169 8.64 5.50 -5.66
C TYR A 169 7.74 4.28 -5.50
N ASN A 170 6.50 4.47 -5.03
CA ASN A 170 5.54 3.38 -4.85
C ASN A 170 5.32 2.64 -6.17
N ARG A 171 5.27 3.37 -7.29
CA ARG A 171 5.19 2.76 -8.62
C ARG A 171 6.46 2.02 -9.03
N ALA A 172 7.63 2.60 -8.79
CA ALA A 172 8.90 2.05 -9.27
C ALA A 172 9.41 0.88 -8.42
N VAL A 173 9.06 0.84 -7.13
CA VAL A 173 9.62 -0.11 -6.17
C VAL A 173 8.55 -0.99 -5.54
N ARG A 174 7.54 -0.39 -4.90
CA ARG A 174 6.54 -1.17 -4.14
C ARG A 174 5.56 -1.92 -5.03
N SER A 175 5.11 -1.33 -6.14
CA SER A 175 4.18 -1.99 -7.06
C SER A 175 4.78 -3.26 -7.66
N PRO A 176 6.02 -3.28 -8.21
CA PRO A 176 6.65 -4.53 -8.65
C PRO A 176 6.73 -5.59 -7.55
N GLN A 177 7.09 -5.20 -6.32
CA GLN A 177 7.17 -6.13 -5.19
C GLN A 177 5.80 -6.70 -4.81
N ALA A 178 4.77 -5.85 -4.79
CA ALA A 178 3.39 -6.28 -4.59
C ALA A 178 2.92 -7.23 -5.70
N HIS A 179 3.20 -6.93 -6.96
CA HIS A 179 2.89 -7.83 -8.08
C HIS A 179 3.67 -9.15 -7.96
N ALA A 180 4.94 -9.13 -7.55
CA ALA A 180 5.71 -10.36 -7.33
C ALA A 180 5.11 -11.23 -6.20
N LEU A 181 4.67 -10.60 -5.11
CA LEU A 181 3.93 -11.27 -4.02
C LEU A 181 2.60 -11.86 -4.54
N LEU A 182 1.90 -11.16 -5.43
CA LEU A 182 0.67 -11.64 -6.04
C LEU A 182 0.88 -12.73 -7.11
N ALA A 183 2.04 -12.79 -7.74
CA ALA A 183 2.40 -13.78 -8.76
C ALA A 183 2.91 -15.11 -8.20
N THR A 184 3.17 -15.19 -6.90
CA THR A 184 3.68 -16.40 -6.25
C THR A 184 2.54 -17.42 -6.16
N PRO A 185 2.73 -18.68 -6.63
CA PRO A 185 1.72 -19.73 -6.50
C PRO A 185 1.28 -19.90 -5.05
N ARG A 186 -0.02 -20.09 -4.85
CA ARG A 186 -0.62 -20.19 -3.51
C ARG A 186 -1.18 -21.58 -3.29
N GLU A 187 -1.09 -22.04 -2.06
CA GLU A 187 -1.86 -23.20 -1.63
C GLU A 187 -3.34 -22.83 -1.68
N ARG A 188 -4.15 -23.67 -2.34
CA ARG A 188 -5.59 -23.44 -2.51
C ARG A 188 -6.34 -23.31 -1.18
N GLU A 189 -5.78 -23.84 -0.09
CA GLU A 189 -6.46 -24.05 1.18
C GLU A 189 -6.42 -22.85 2.16
N ALA A 190 -5.87 -21.69 1.76
CA ALA A 190 -5.79 -20.54 2.66
C ALA A 190 -7.20 -19.95 2.95
N PRO A 191 -7.69 -19.96 4.21
CA PRO A 191 -9.04 -19.52 4.59
C PRO A 191 -9.42 -18.10 4.18
N ASN A 192 -8.40 -17.24 4.08
CA ASN A 192 -8.55 -15.85 3.72
C ASN A 192 -7.23 -15.37 3.11
N GLU A 193 -7.25 -15.15 1.81
CA GLU A 193 -6.07 -14.77 1.04
C GLU A 193 -5.52 -13.41 1.50
N VAL A 194 -6.39 -12.43 1.76
CA VAL A 194 -5.99 -11.11 2.30
C VAL A 194 -5.27 -11.27 3.65
N ALA A 195 -5.82 -12.06 4.57
CA ALA A 195 -5.23 -12.28 5.88
C ALA A 195 -3.85 -12.95 5.77
N SER A 196 -3.69 -13.91 4.86
CA SER A 196 -2.42 -14.62 4.66
C SER A 196 -1.32 -13.74 4.04
N LEU A 197 -1.70 -12.81 3.16
CA LEU A 197 -0.76 -11.95 2.45
C LEU A 197 -0.43 -10.67 3.19
N THR A 198 -1.33 -10.20 4.05
CA THR A 198 -1.20 -8.92 4.74
C THR A 198 0.11 -8.79 5.53
N PRO A 199 0.52 -9.76 6.37
CA PRO A 199 1.81 -9.70 7.06
C PRO A 199 3.00 -9.58 6.10
N GLN A 200 2.99 -10.37 5.02
CA GLN A 200 4.07 -10.36 4.03
C GLN A 200 4.12 -9.06 3.24
N LEU A 201 2.97 -8.51 2.84
CA LEU A 201 2.88 -7.23 2.16
C LEU A 201 3.42 -6.10 3.05
N PHE A 202 2.97 -6.05 4.30
CA PHE A 202 3.41 -5.01 5.21
C PHE A 202 4.91 -5.11 5.50
N LYS A 203 5.41 -6.31 5.79
CA LYS A 203 6.82 -6.53 6.09
C LYS A 203 7.74 -6.31 4.88
N ASN A 204 7.45 -6.98 3.76
CA ASN A 204 8.37 -7.05 2.62
C ASN A 204 8.21 -5.90 1.63
N VAL A 205 7.02 -5.29 1.55
CA VAL A 205 6.73 -4.22 0.57
C VAL A 205 6.63 -2.85 1.24
N LEU A 206 5.92 -2.77 2.38
CA LEU A 206 5.74 -1.50 3.08
C LEU A 206 6.87 -1.21 4.08
N GLY A 207 7.68 -2.21 4.42
CA GLY A 207 8.77 -2.08 5.39
C GLY A 207 8.28 -1.94 6.83
N VAL A 208 7.10 -2.48 7.14
CA VAL A 208 6.49 -2.46 8.47
C VAL A 208 6.16 -3.87 8.90
N ASP A 209 6.84 -4.35 9.93
CA ASP A 209 6.43 -5.57 10.60
C ASP A 209 5.21 -5.28 11.49
N LEU A 210 4.11 -5.99 11.27
CA LEU A 210 2.89 -5.81 12.05
C LEU A 210 3.08 -6.30 13.49
N ASP A 211 3.97 -7.28 13.68
CA ASP A 211 4.29 -7.88 14.96
C ASP A 211 5.39 -7.10 15.73
N ASP A 212 5.96 -6.03 15.15
CA ASP A 212 6.95 -5.20 15.84
C ASP A 212 6.31 -4.46 17.04
N PRO A 213 6.71 -4.80 18.29
CA PRO A 213 6.15 -4.18 19.49
C PRO A 213 6.50 -2.70 19.63
N TYR A 214 7.52 -2.23 18.92
CA TYR A 214 7.93 -0.83 18.89
C TYR A 214 7.31 -0.04 17.74
N LEU A 215 6.42 -0.65 16.95
CA LEU A 215 5.70 0.01 15.86
C LEU A 215 6.61 0.69 14.82
N GLY A 216 7.79 0.12 14.56
CA GLY A 216 8.84 0.66 13.70
C GLY A 216 9.71 1.73 14.37
N LEU A 217 9.49 1.99 15.67
CA LEU A 217 10.17 3.06 16.39
C LEU A 217 11.41 2.61 17.16
N ALA A 218 11.72 1.30 17.20
CA ALA A 218 12.86 0.76 17.96
C ALA A 218 14.19 1.52 17.70
N PRO A 219 14.56 1.85 16.44
CA PRO A 219 15.80 2.59 16.17
C PRO A 219 15.85 3.97 16.85
N TYR A 220 14.68 4.62 17.01
CA TYR A 220 14.57 5.97 17.57
C TYR A 220 14.44 5.97 19.10
N VAL A 221 13.84 4.92 19.67
CA VAL A 221 13.61 4.81 21.12
C VAL A 221 14.78 4.12 21.83
N LEU A 222 15.37 3.10 21.20
CA LEU A 222 16.42 2.26 21.78
C LEU A 222 17.84 2.62 21.29
N GLY A 223 17.97 3.52 20.32
CA GLY A 223 19.28 3.95 19.80
C GLY A 223 19.96 2.94 18.86
N GLY A 224 19.19 2.08 18.20
CA GLY A 224 19.68 1.07 17.25
C GLY A 224 19.70 1.52 15.78
N GLU A 225 20.39 0.77 14.92
CA GLU A 225 20.30 0.94 13.46
C GLU A 225 18.94 0.48 12.93
N ILE A 226 18.41 1.17 11.89
CA ILE A 226 17.14 0.83 11.26
C ILE A 226 17.23 -0.58 10.64
N GLY A 227 16.35 -1.49 11.04
CA GLY A 227 16.25 -2.86 10.50
C GLY A 227 16.95 -3.96 11.30
N ARG A 228 17.42 -3.68 12.52
CA ARG A 228 18.04 -4.66 13.44
C ARG A 228 17.18 -4.95 14.68
N HIS A 229 15.89 -5.25 14.55
CA HIS A 229 15.08 -5.74 15.67
C HIS A 229 14.02 -6.71 15.16
#